data_AF-A0A0M3HKB9-F1
#
_entry.id   AF-A0A0M3HKB9-F1
#
_cell.length_a   1.000
_cell.length_b   1.000
_cell.length_c   1.000
_cell.angle_alpha   90.00
_cell.angle_beta   90.00
_cell.angle_gamma   90.00
#
_symmetry.space_group_name_H-M   'P 1'
#
loop_
_entity.id
_entity.type
_entity.pdbx_description
1 polymer ?
#
loop_
_entity_poly.entity_id
_entity_poly.type
_entity_poly.pdbx_seq_one_letter_code
_entity_poly.pdbx_strand_id
1 'polypeptide(L)'
;LQVARADLDGKNPLVIVSNDLSELDHIALDTANQRVYYSESKAGRISSVTYDGQDRHYVLNDAGKQPRGLAFFNNRLFYADSAFDSVEVATITGDGQPPQFTHFKKDVEQLVN
;
A
#
# COMPACT_ATOMS: atom_id res chain seq x y z
N LEU A 1 -2.17 -1.93 18.00
CA LEU A 1 -2.22 -1.07 16.80
C LEU A 1 -3.52 -1.35 16.07
N GLN A 2 -4.06 -0.37 15.35
CA GLN A 2 -5.32 -0.50 14.63
C GLN A 2 -5.27 0.31 13.33
N VAL A 3 -5.95 -0.18 12.31
CA VAL A 3 -6.35 0.63 11.15
C VAL A 3 -7.85 0.84 11.26
N ALA A 4 -8.28 2.09 11.17
CA ALA A 4 -9.67 2.49 11.33
C ALA A 4 -10.05 3.54 10.28
N ARG A 5 -11.34 3.69 10.04
CA ARG A 5 -11.91 4.78 9.25
C ARG A 5 -12.97 5.52 10.05
N ALA A 6 -13.25 6.75 9.66
CA ALA A 6 -14.36 7.56 10.15
C ALA A 6 -14.80 8.51 9.02
N ASP A 7 -15.97 9.12 9.18
CA ASP A 7 -16.38 10.23 8.34
C ASP A 7 -15.49 11.46 8.60
N LEU A 8 -15.47 12.41 7.66
CA LEU A 8 -14.63 13.62 7.78
C LEU A 8 -15.02 14.50 8.98
N ASP A 9 -16.24 14.36 9.52
CA ASP A 9 -16.69 15.01 10.74
C ASP A 9 -16.36 14.21 12.02
N GLY A 10 -15.63 13.10 11.89
CA GLY A 10 -15.23 12.21 12.97
C GLY A 10 -16.31 11.22 13.42
N LYS A 11 -17.50 11.23 12.79
CA LYS A 11 -18.56 10.27 13.12
C LYS A 11 -18.32 8.90 12.48
N ASN A 12 -19.11 7.93 12.94
CA ASN A 12 -19.12 6.56 12.45
C ASN A 12 -17.73 5.89 12.41
N PRO A 13 -16.93 5.96 13.51
CA PRO A 13 -15.65 5.29 13.53
C PRO A 13 -15.84 3.77 13.44
N LEU A 14 -15.05 3.14 12.58
CA LEU A 14 -15.01 1.69 12.41
C LEU A 14 -13.56 1.22 12.39
N VAL A 15 -13.22 0.32 13.32
CA VAL A 15 -11.95 -0.41 13.29
C VAL A 15 -12.04 -1.47 12.21
N ILE A 16 -11.19 -1.38 11.20
CA ILE A 16 -11.18 -2.29 10.04
C ILE A 16 -10.08 -3.35 10.14
N VAL A 17 -9.02 -3.09 10.92
CA VAL A 17 -7.97 -4.08 11.24
C VAL A 17 -7.52 -3.88 12.69
N SER A 18 -7.44 -4.97 13.46
CA SER A 18 -7.04 -4.94 14.87
C SER A 18 -6.08 -6.06 15.29
N ASN A 19 -5.67 -6.93 14.35
CA ASN A 19 -4.83 -8.10 14.59
C ASN A 19 -3.74 -8.23 13.52
N ASP A 20 -2.69 -9.02 13.81
CA ASP A 20 -1.54 -9.22 12.90
C ASP A 20 -1.03 -7.89 12.34
N LEU A 21 -0.76 -6.96 13.25
CA LEU A 21 -0.21 -5.64 12.94
C LEU A 21 1.11 -5.49 13.68
N SER A 22 2.12 -5.12 12.92
CA SER A 22 3.41 -4.65 13.37
C SER A 22 3.48 -3.12 13.17
N GLU A 23 4.68 -2.57 12.98
CA GLU A 23 4.90 -1.13 12.88
C GLU A 23 4.23 -0.54 11.64
N LEU A 24 3.12 0.19 11.81
CA LEU A 24 2.40 0.88 10.74
C LEU A 24 3.09 2.20 10.39
N ASP A 25 3.42 2.42 9.11
CA ASP A 25 4.13 3.61 8.67
C ASP A 25 3.28 4.53 7.78
N HIS A 26 2.71 3.99 6.69
CA HIS A 26 2.05 4.79 5.66
C HIS A 26 0.74 4.16 5.19
N ILE A 27 -0.09 4.99 4.55
CA ILE A 27 -1.41 4.61 4.03
C ILE A 27 -1.63 5.24 2.65
N ALA A 28 -2.33 4.53 1.76
CA ALA A 28 -2.85 5.06 0.51
C ALA A 28 -4.28 4.53 0.28
N LEU A 29 -5.07 5.23 -0.53
CA LEU A 29 -6.47 4.91 -0.75
C LEU A 29 -6.75 4.66 -2.23
N ASP A 30 -7.46 3.57 -2.51
CA ASP A 30 -8.23 3.39 -3.74
C ASP A 30 -9.68 3.73 -3.43
N THR A 31 -10.08 4.95 -3.76
CA THR A 31 -11.42 5.45 -3.46
C THR A 31 -12.49 4.89 -4.39
N ALA A 32 -12.12 4.44 -5.59
CA ALA A 32 -13.04 3.84 -6.55
C ALA A 32 -13.49 2.45 -6.09
N ASN A 33 -12.54 1.65 -5.58
CA ASN A 33 -12.81 0.30 -5.08
C ASN A 33 -12.97 0.24 -3.54
N GLN A 34 -12.98 1.39 -2.86
CA GLN A 34 -13.12 1.48 -1.40
C GLN A 34 -12.11 0.63 -0.63
N ARG A 35 -10.83 0.74 -1.02
CA ARG A 35 -9.73 -0.02 -0.41
C ARG A 35 -8.68 0.89 0.22
N VAL A 36 -8.12 0.38 1.31
CA VAL A 36 -6.97 0.96 2.01
C VAL A 36 -5.76 0.07 1.75
N TYR A 37 -4.65 0.69 1.37
CA TYR A 37 -3.33 0.08 1.41
C TYR A 37 -2.56 0.66 2.58
N TYR A 38 -1.92 -0.18 3.39
CA TYR A 38 -1.07 0.27 4.49
C TYR A 38 0.23 -0.52 4.53
N SER A 39 1.33 0.14 4.91
CA SER A 39 2.66 -0.46 4.97
C SER A 39 3.06 -0.76 6.40
N GLU A 40 3.80 -1.87 6.53
CA GLU A 40 4.45 -2.30 7.75
C GLU A 40 5.95 -2.50 7.45
N SER A 41 6.74 -1.42 7.45
CA SER A 41 8.08 -1.43 6.86
C SER A 41 9.03 -2.39 7.57
N LYS A 42 8.93 -2.52 8.89
CA LYS A 42 9.74 -3.46 9.68
C LYS A 42 9.47 -4.92 9.33
N ALA A 43 8.25 -5.24 8.92
CA ALA A 43 7.87 -6.59 8.53
C ALA A 43 7.98 -6.84 7.02
N GLY A 44 8.33 -5.81 6.23
CA GLY A 44 8.40 -5.90 4.78
C GLY A 44 7.05 -6.13 4.10
N ARG A 45 5.96 -5.63 4.71
CA ARG A 45 4.60 -5.88 4.23
C ARG A 45 3.94 -4.62 3.71
N ILE A 46 3.14 -4.80 2.67
CA ILE A 46 2.06 -3.87 2.31
C ILE A 46 0.79 -4.71 2.28
N SER A 47 -0.23 -4.27 3.00
CA SER A 47 -1.51 -4.95 3.10
C SER A 47 -2.59 -4.12 2.42
N SER A 48 -3.55 -4.80 1.82
CA SER A 48 -4.79 -4.25 1.26
C SER A 48 -5.97 -4.71 2.12
N VAL A 49 -6.97 -3.85 2.32
CA VAL A 49 -8.22 -4.18 3.02
C VAL A 49 -9.34 -3.27 2.51
N THR A 50 -10.58 -3.76 2.45
CA THR A 50 -11.74 -2.90 2.11
C THR A 50 -12.13 -1.99 3.29
N TYR A 51 -12.92 -0.96 3.03
CA TYR A 51 -13.36 0.00 4.04
C TYR A 51 -14.25 -0.62 5.14
N ASP A 52 -14.81 -1.80 4.93
CA ASP A 52 -15.55 -2.57 5.94
C ASP A 52 -14.71 -3.67 6.62
N GLY A 53 -13.40 -3.69 6.39
CA GLY A 53 -12.47 -4.64 7.01
C GLY A 53 -12.45 -6.03 6.38
N GLN A 54 -13.08 -6.20 5.21
CA GLN A 54 -13.09 -7.44 4.46
C GLN A 54 -11.93 -7.52 3.45
N ASP A 55 -11.80 -8.67 2.80
CA ASP A 55 -10.78 -8.95 1.76
C ASP A 55 -9.40 -8.38 2.12
N ARG A 56 -8.95 -8.70 3.34
CA ARG A 56 -7.61 -8.37 3.79
C ARG A 56 -6.62 -9.35 3.17
N HIS A 57 -5.62 -8.85 2.47
CA HIS A 57 -4.52 -9.66 1.94
C HIS A 57 -3.24 -8.84 1.79
N TYR A 58 -2.11 -9.56 1.75
CA TYR A 58 -0.82 -8.95 1.44
C TYR A 58 -0.71 -8.66 -0.05
N VAL A 59 -0.36 -7.42 -0.39
CA VAL A 59 0.08 -7.04 -1.75
C VAL A 59 1.60 -7.09 -1.87
N LEU A 60 2.31 -6.95 -0.76
CA LEU A 60 3.74 -7.24 -0.62
C LEU A 60 3.94 -7.98 0.71
N ASN A 61 4.76 -9.03 0.72
CA ASN A 61 5.20 -9.73 1.92
C ASN A 61 6.62 -10.26 1.69
N ASP A 62 7.61 -9.37 1.80
CA ASP A 62 9.02 -9.65 1.58
C ASP A 62 9.83 -8.98 2.69
N ALA A 63 10.33 -9.78 3.63
CA ALA A 63 11.09 -9.29 4.78
C ALA A 63 12.43 -8.61 4.42
N GLY A 64 12.91 -8.73 3.17
CA GLY A 64 14.06 -7.99 2.68
C GLY A 64 13.75 -6.54 2.30
N LYS A 65 12.47 -6.19 2.16
CA LYS A 65 11.99 -4.88 1.71
C LYS A 65 11.63 -3.99 2.88
N GLN A 66 11.72 -2.67 2.67
CA GLN A 66 11.27 -1.68 3.64
C GLN A 66 10.31 -0.69 2.97
N PRO A 67 9.05 -1.08 2.76
CA PRO A 67 8.07 -0.23 2.10
C PRO A 67 7.72 0.99 2.94
N ARG A 68 8.34 2.12 2.62
CA ARG A 68 8.07 3.45 3.15
C ARG A 68 7.47 4.33 2.07
N GLY A 69 6.63 5.30 2.43
CA GLY A 69 5.81 6.02 1.48
C GLY A 69 4.85 5.10 0.70
N LEU A 70 3.59 5.50 0.56
CA LEU A 70 2.64 4.79 -0.28
C LEU A 70 1.88 5.81 -1.13
N ALA A 71 1.67 5.47 -2.40
CA ALA A 71 0.77 6.21 -3.28
C ALA A 71 0.02 5.25 -4.18
N PHE A 72 -1.27 5.50 -4.38
CA PHE A 72 -2.10 4.76 -5.32
C PHE A 72 -2.63 5.73 -6.38
N PHE A 73 -2.43 5.40 -7.65
CA PHE A 73 -2.87 6.23 -8.77
C PHE A 73 -3.06 5.37 -10.03
N ASN A 74 -4.19 5.53 -10.73
CA ASN A 74 -4.50 4.81 -11.98
C ASN A 74 -4.21 3.30 -11.91
N ASN A 75 -4.80 2.61 -10.92
CA ASN A 75 -4.62 1.18 -10.69
C ASN A 75 -3.17 0.75 -10.41
N ARG A 76 -2.28 1.69 -10.08
CA ARG A 76 -0.89 1.39 -9.74
C ARG A 76 -0.62 1.76 -8.30
N LEU A 77 0.03 0.85 -7.60
CA LEU A 77 0.54 1.09 -6.25
C LEU A 77 2.05 1.34 -6.33
N PHE A 78 2.48 2.42 -5.68
CA PHE A 78 3.86 2.84 -5.59
C PHE A 78 4.29 2.79 -4.13
N TYR A 79 5.53 2.38 -3.88
CA TYR A 79 6.16 2.53 -2.57
C TYR A 79 7.64 2.89 -2.73
N ALA A 80 8.19 3.63 -1.78
CA ALA A 80 9.63 3.85 -1.69
C ALA A 80 10.27 2.75 -0.82
N ASP A 81 11.30 2.11 -1.34
CA ASP A 81 12.00 1.03 -0.64
C ASP A 81 13.27 1.58 0.01
N SER A 82 13.23 1.86 1.31
CA SER A 82 14.40 2.42 2.01
C SER A 82 15.53 1.41 2.19
N ALA A 83 15.31 0.12 1.92
CA ALA A 83 16.38 -0.87 1.94
C ALA A 83 17.24 -0.85 0.67
N PHE A 84 16.71 -0.32 -0.44
CA PHE A 84 17.34 -0.36 -1.76
C PHE A 84 17.42 1.01 -2.45
N ASP A 85 17.02 2.09 -1.77
CA ASP A 85 16.99 3.45 -2.31
C ASP A 85 16.25 3.56 -3.66
N SER A 86 15.14 2.82 -3.78
CA SER A 86 14.34 2.76 -5.00
C SER A 86 12.89 3.16 -4.76
N VAL A 87 12.18 3.45 -5.86
CA VAL A 87 10.71 3.47 -5.86
C VAL A 87 10.28 2.25 -6.66
N GLU A 88 9.35 1.49 -6.11
CA GLU A 88 8.75 0.34 -6.77
C GLU A 88 7.34 0.67 -7.24
N VAL A 89 6.91 0.01 -8.31
CA VAL A 89 5.55 0.14 -8.84
C VAL A 89 5.01 -1.21 -9.30
N ALA A 90 3.72 -1.43 -9.06
CA ALA A 90 2.98 -2.54 -9.64
C ALA A 90 1.57 -2.11 -10.04
N THR A 91 1.00 -2.78 -11.03
CA THR A 91 -0.42 -2.67 -11.38
C THR A 91 -1.23 -3.60 -10.49
N ILE A 92 -2.34 -3.09 -9.95
CA ILE A 92 -3.31 -3.84 -9.15
C ILE A 92 -4.45 -4.28 -10.08
N THR A 93 -4.51 -5.59 -10.36
CA THR A 93 -5.47 -6.20 -11.31
C THR A 93 -6.75 -6.69 -10.64
N GLY A 94 -6.77 -6.89 -9.32
CA GLY A 94 -7.96 -7.35 -8.59
C GLY A 94 -8.36 -8.81 -8.86
N ASP A 95 -7.50 -9.58 -9.52
CA ASP A 95 -7.69 -11.00 -9.87
C ASP A 95 -7.29 -11.97 -8.73
N GLY A 96 -6.91 -11.43 -7.57
CA GLY A 96 -6.45 -12.19 -6.42
C GLY A 96 -4.99 -12.63 -6.49
N GLN A 97 -4.25 -12.29 -7.55
CA GLN A 97 -2.81 -12.54 -7.60
C GLN A 97 -2.02 -11.40 -6.92
N PRO A 98 -0.94 -11.72 -6.18
CA PRO A 98 -0.02 -10.71 -5.71
C PRO A 98 0.56 -9.92 -6.90
N PRO A 99 0.54 -8.58 -6.84
CA PRO A 99 1.08 -7.77 -7.90
C PRO A 99 2.60 -7.93 -8.00
N GLN A 100 3.14 -7.89 -9.22
CA GLN A 100 4.58 -7.95 -9.46
C GLN A 100 5.17 -6.54 -9.42
N PHE A 101 5.95 -6.24 -8.39
CA PHE A 101 6.65 -4.96 -8.26
C PHE A 101 7.88 -4.90 -9.15
N THR A 102 8.08 -3.73 -9.74
CA THR A 102 9.24 -3.41 -10.58
C THR A 102 9.75 -2.02 -10.22
N HIS A 103 11.04 -1.78 -10.44
CA HIS A 103 11.62 -0.45 -10.25
C HIS A 103 10.85 0.57 -11.08
N PHE A 104 10.26 1.56 -10.41
CA PHE A 104 9.67 2.71 -11.06
C PHE A 104 10.80 3.47 -11.75
N LYS A 105 10.78 3.42 -13.08
CA LYS A 105 11.85 3.93 -13.91
C LYS A 105 12.15 5.40 -13.60
N LYS A 106 13.41 5.68 -13.33
CA LYS A 106 14.01 7.00 -13.50
C LYS A 106 14.38 7.17 -14.98
N ASP A 107 13.40 7.15 -15.90
CA ASP A 107 13.64 7.48 -17.32
C ASP A 107 13.83 9.00 -17.46
N VAL A 108 14.82 9.55 -16.77
CA VAL A 108 15.29 10.93 -16.95
C VAL A 108 16.09 11.04 -18.26
N GLU A 109 16.55 9.92 -18.82
CA GLU A 109 17.29 9.86 -20.09
C GLU A 109 16.40 9.89 -21.35
N GLN A 110 15.07 9.83 -21.23
CA GLN A 110 14.15 10.04 -22.37
C GLN A 110 13.59 11.47 -22.43
N LEU A 111 14.04 12.36 -21.54
CA LEU A 111 13.79 13.79 -21.61
C LEU A 111 14.97 14.49 -22.27
N VAL A 112 15.32 14.10 -23.50
CA VAL A 112 16.22 14.87 -24.34
C VAL A 112 15.37 15.59 -25.39
N ASN A 113 15.18 16.89 -25.15
CA ASN A 113 14.59 17.97 -25.97
C ASN A 113 13.60 17.61 -27.10
#